data_AF-A0A970K8U0-F1
#
_entry.id   AF-A0A970K8U0-F1
#
_cell.length_a   1.000
_cell.length_b   1.000
_cell.length_c   1.000
_cell.angle_alpha   90.00
_cell.angle_beta   90.00
_cell.angle_gamma   90.00
#
_symmetry.space_group_name_H-M   'P 1'
#
loop_
_entity.id
_entity.type
_entity.pdbx_description
1 polymer ?
#
loop_
_entity_poly.entity_id
_entity_poly.type
_entity_poly.pdbx_seq_one_letter_code
_entity_poly.pdbx_strand_id
1 'polypeptide(L)'
;MKTSEKHIAQTFLQEQLVPCQNLDLMTTALTHPSYAQESNLISNNQRLEFLGDAVLSFVVAEYLYTHYPQQAEGELTKIRARVVCEPALSKVARQLNLG
;
A
#
# COMPACT_ATOMS: atom_id res chain seq x y z
N MET A 1 -4.79 -7.11 21.76
CA MET A 1 -5.13 -7.43 20.36
C MET A 1 -5.97 -8.69 20.34
N LYS A 2 -7.09 -8.68 19.61
CA LYS A 2 -7.98 -9.83 19.53
C LYS A 2 -7.37 -10.85 18.56
N THR A 3 -7.44 -12.13 18.89
CA THR A 3 -6.90 -13.25 18.09
C THR A 3 -7.35 -13.22 16.61
N SER A 4 -8.51 -12.63 16.32
CA SER A 4 -9.05 -12.47 14.96
C SER A 4 -8.26 -11.51 14.05
N GLU A 5 -7.66 -10.44 14.57
CA GLU A 5 -6.96 -9.43 13.74
C GLU A 5 -5.64 -9.97 13.19
N LYS A 6 -4.91 -10.71 14.04
CA LYS A 6 -3.68 -11.41 13.63
C LYS A 6 -3.97 -12.53 12.63
N HIS A 7 -5.13 -13.17 12.75
CA HIS A 7 -5.55 -14.21 11.81
C HIS A 7 -5.79 -13.64 10.40
N ILE A 8 -6.49 -12.51 10.26
CA ILE A 8 -6.71 -11.85 8.97
C ILE A 8 -5.37 -11.45 8.32
N ALA A 9 -4.47 -10.85 9.10
CA ALA A 9 -3.14 -10.48 8.63
C ALA A 9 -2.33 -11.70 8.17
N GLN A 10 -2.39 -12.81 8.91
CA GLN A 10 -1.71 -14.06 8.54
C GLN A 10 -2.27 -14.68 7.26
N THR A 11 -3.59 -14.72 7.10
CA THR A 11 -4.25 -15.22 5.88
C THR A 11 -3.83 -14.39 4.67
N PHE A 12 -3.86 -13.06 4.78
CA PHE A 12 -3.43 -12.17 3.70
C PHE A 12 -1.97 -12.41 3.27
N LEU A 13 -1.07 -12.59 4.23
CA LEU A 13 0.36 -12.86 3.97
C LEU A 13 0.59 -14.20 3.24
N GLN A 14 -0.19 -15.22 3.59
CA GLN A 14 -0.11 -16.54 2.95
C GLN A 14 -0.61 -16.52 1.50
N GLU A 15 -1.65 -15.73 1.21
CA GLU A 15 -2.24 -15.61 -0.12
C GLU A 15 -1.40 -14.75 -1.08
N GLN A 16 -0.76 -13.69 -0.57
CA GLN A 16 -0.04 -12.71 -1.40
C GLN A 16 1.48 -12.91 -1.47
N LEU A 17 2.01 -13.99 -0.87
CA LEU A 17 3.46 -14.30 -0.83
C LEU A 17 4.34 -13.12 -0.35
N VAL A 18 3.81 -12.23 0.48
CA VAL A 18 4.56 -11.09 1.03
C VAL A 18 5.30 -11.58 2.28
N PRO A 19 6.65 -11.65 2.28
CA PRO A 19 7.38 -12.01 3.49
C PRO A 19 7.27 -10.87 4.51
N CYS A 20 6.49 -11.08 5.56
CA CYS A 20 6.37 -10.13 6.66
C CYS A 20 6.82 -10.78 7.97
N GLN A 21 7.88 -10.24 8.56
CA GLN A 21 8.43 -10.72 9.83
C GLN A 21 7.67 -10.16 11.04
N ASN A 22 6.92 -9.05 10.86
CA ASN A 22 6.22 -8.35 11.93
C ASN A 22 4.71 -8.28 11.65
N LEU A 23 3.95 -9.19 12.24
CA LEU A 23 2.50 -9.25 12.10
C LEU A 23 1.79 -8.00 12.62
N ASP A 24 2.32 -7.33 13.64
CA ASP A 24 1.69 -6.11 14.19
C ASP A 24 1.78 -4.95 13.19
N LEU A 25 2.85 -4.89 12.40
CA LEU A 25 2.98 -3.94 11.28
C LEU A 25 1.93 -4.23 10.20
N MET A 26 1.74 -5.49 9.83
CA MET A 26 0.73 -5.88 8.84
C MET A 26 -0.69 -5.61 9.34
N THR A 27 -1.00 -5.94 10.60
CA THR A 27 -2.28 -5.59 11.21
C THR A 27 -2.53 -4.09 11.18
N THR A 28 -1.51 -3.28 11.49
CA THR A 28 -1.61 -1.81 11.40
C THR A 28 -1.88 -1.34 9.97
N ALA A 29 -1.19 -1.91 8.97
CA ALA A 29 -1.40 -1.58 7.55
C ALA A 29 -2.83 -1.89 7.06
N LEU A 30 -3.44 -2.95 7.59
CA LEU A 30 -4.80 -3.38 7.27
C LEU A 30 -5.89 -2.71 8.14
N THR A 31 -5.51 -1.81 9.06
CA THR A 31 -6.45 -1.17 9.99
C THR A 31 -6.85 0.21 9.47
N HIS A 32 -8.07 0.32 8.93
CA HIS A 32 -8.66 1.59 8.51
C HIS A 32 -8.97 2.50 9.70
N PRO A 33 -8.87 3.84 9.58
CA PRO A 33 -9.11 4.78 10.68
C PRO A 33 -10.50 4.65 11.31
N SER A 34 -11.56 4.42 10.51
CA SER A 34 -12.91 4.20 11.05
C SER A 34 -12.97 2.98 11.96
N TYR A 35 -12.34 1.87 11.57
CA TYR A 35 -12.30 0.66 12.38
C TYR A 35 -11.49 0.87 13.67
N ALA A 36 -10.36 1.58 13.58
CA ALA A 36 -9.56 1.92 14.75
C ALA A 36 -10.37 2.75 15.76
N GLN A 37 -11.14 3.72 15.27
CA GLN A 37 -11.98 4.57 16.10
C GLN A 37 -13.11 3.77 16.78
N GLU A 38 -13.81 2.90 16.04
CA GLU A 38 -14.89 2.05 16.57
C GLU A 38 -14.37 1.03 17.60
N SER A 39 -13.16 0.51 17.38
CA SER A 39 -12.54 -0.53 18.21
C SER A 39 -11.63 0.01 19.31
N ASN A 40 -11.53 1.33 19.47
CA ASN A 40 -10.62 2.02 20.40
C ASN A 40 -9.15 1.58 20.25
N LEU A 41 -8.70 1.39 19.00
CA LEU A 41 -7.30 1.09 18.68
C LEU A 41 -6.48 2.38 18.58
N ILE A 42 -5.25 2.33 19.07
CA ILE A 42 -4.33 3.48 19.09
C ILE A 42 -3.68 3.69 17.72
N SER A 43 -3.49 2.63 16.94
CA SER A 43 -2.81 2.66 15.65
C SER A 43 -3.75 2.36 14.49
N ASN A 44 -3.51 3.03 13.37
CA ASN A 44 -4.18 2.83 12.09
C ASN A 44 -3.16 2.92 10.95
N ASN A 45 -3.62 2.72 9.72
CA ASN A 45 -2.76 2.68 8.54
C ASN A 45 -2.24 4.04 8.05
N GLN A 46 -2.74 5.19 8.54
CA GLN A 46 -2.46 6.51 7.90
C GLN A 46 -0.97 6.86 7.82
N ARG A 47 -0.19 6.54 8.86
CA ARG A 47 1.27 6.77 8.84
C ARG A 47 1.99 5.83 7.88
N LEU A 48 1.50 4.60 7.72
CA LEU A 48 2.04 3.63 6.78
C LEU A 48 1.64 3.98 5.35
N GLU A 49 0.43 4.49 5.14
CA GLU A 49 -0.04 5.03 3.87
C GLU A 49 0.85 6.18 3.40
N PHE A 50 1.11 7.16 4.29
CA PHE A 50 2.01 8.27 4.00
C PHE A 50 3.41 7.81 3.57
N LEU A 51 3.99 6.84 4.29
CA LEU A 51 5.29 6.28 3.94
C LEU A 51 5.23 5.47 2.64
N GLY A 52 4.18 4.67 2.47
CA GLY A 52 3.97 3.81 1.31
C GLY A 52 3.82 4.60 0.01
N ASP A 53 3.14 5.75 0.05
CA ASP A 53 3.00 6.63 -1.10
C ASP A 53 4.36 7.19 -1.57
N ALA A 54 5.21 7.60 -0.63
CA ALA A 54 6.56 8.06 -0.95
C ALA A 54 7.43 6.94 -1.56
N VAL A 55 7.36 5.73 -0.99
CA VAL A 55 8.08 4.55 -1.51
C VAL A 55 7.59 4.18 -2.91
N LEU A 56 6.28 4.09 -3.10
CA LEU A 56 5.69 3.75 -4.39
C LEU A 56 6.02 4.79 -5.47
N SER A 57 5.91 6.08 -5.11
CA SER A 57 6.28 7.20 -6.00
C SER A 57 7.74 7.13 -6.42
N PHE A 58 8.65 6.76 -5.51
CA PHE A 58 10.06 6.58 -5.81
C PHE A 58 10.31 5.41 -6.77
N VAL A 59 9.77 4.22 -6.45
CA VAL A 59 9.95 3.01 -7.29
C VAL A 59 9.43 3.23 -8.70
N VAL A 60 8.26 3.88 -8.84
CA VAL A 60 7.72 4.20 -10.16
C VAL A 60 8.58 5.24 -10.87
N ALA A 61 9.07 6.27 -10.18
CA ALA A 61 9.96 7.26 -10.78
C ALA A 61 11.28 6.63 -11.27
N GLU A 62 11.89 5.74 -10.48
CA GLU A 62 13.10 4.99 -10.85
C GLU A 62 12.86 4.11 -12.09
N TYR A 63 11.74 3.37 -12.10
CA TYR A 63 11.34 2.55 -13.25
C TYR A 63 11.20 3.40 -14.52
N LEU A 64 10.49 4.53 -14.42
CA LEU A 64 10.26 5.43 -15.55
C LEU A 64 11.56 6.07 -16.05
N TYR A 65 12.41 6.53 -15.14
CA TYR A 65 13.73 7.09 -15.46
C TYR A 65 14.60 6.10 -16.24
N THR A 66 14.60 4.83 -15.82
CA THR A 66 15.45 3.79 -16.41
C THR A 66 14.92 3.30 -17.76
N HIS A 67 13.60 3.16 -17.91
CA HIS A 67 12.98 2.54 -19.09
C HIS A 67 12.57 3.54 -20.18
N TYR A 68 12.47 4.83 -19.86
CA TYR A 68 12.11 5.88 -20.81
C TYR A 68 13.15 7.01 -20.87
N PRO A 69 14.44 6.72 -21.14
CA PRO A 69 15.53 7.70 -21.05
C PRO A 69 15.44 8.86 -22.04
N GLN A 70 14.59 8.75 -23.08
CA GLN A 70 14.39 9.79 -24.10
C GLN A 70 13.17 10.69 -23.81
N GLN A 71 12.40 10.42 -22.76
CA GLN A 71 11.25 11.23 -22.40
C GLN A 71 11.66 12.41 -21.50
N ALA A 72 11.06 13.57 -21.74
CA ALA A 72 11.25 14.75 -20.90
C ALA A 72 10.59 14.55 -19.53
N GLU A 73 11.11 15.23 -18.50
CA GLU A 73 10.60 15.17 -17.12
C GLU A 73 9.08 15.35 -17.04
N GLY A 74 8.53 16.35 -17.75
CA GLY A 74 7.09 16.61 -17.72
C GLY A 74 6.23 15.44 -18.23
N GLU A 75 6.72 14.67 -19.20
CA GLU A 75 6.02 13.47 -19.69
C GLU A 75 6.13 12.33 -18.68
N LEU A 76 7.30 12.13 -18.08
CA LEU A 76 7.49 11.15 -17.00
C LEU A 76 6.58 11.46 -15.80
N THR A 77 6.46 12.73 -15.42
CA THR A 77 5.58 13.19 -14.34
C THR A 77 4.10 12.93 -14.66
N LYS A 78 3.65 13.16 -15.90
CA LYS A 78 2.28 12.82 -16.34
C LYS A 78 2.02 11.32 -16.28
N ILE A 79 2.98 10.49 -16.72
CA ILE A 79 2.84 9.03 -16.66
C ILE A 79 2.77 8.58 -15.20
N ARG A 80 3.68 9.06 -14.35
CA ARG A 80 3.69 8.75 -12.90
C ARG A 80 2.35 9.08 -12.25
N ALA A 81 1.81 10.27 -12.48
CA ALA A 81 0.52 10.69 -11.93
C ALA A 81 -0.66 9.82 -12.41
N ARG A 82 -0.57 9.20 -13.59
CA ARG A 82 -1.61 8.29 -14.10
C ARG A 82 -1.51 6.89 -13.52
N VAL A 83 -0.30 6.41 -13.21
CA VAL A 83 -0.10 5.05 -12.69
C VAL A 83 -0.13 4.99 -11.16
N VAL A 84 0.28 6.07 -10.49
CA VAL A 84 0.18 6.27 -9.03
C VAL A 84 -1.01 7.19 -8.76
N CYS A 85 -2.21 6.63 -8.86
CA CYS A 85 -3.44 7.34 -8.52
C CYS A 85 -4.48 6.38 -7.92
N GLU A 86 -5.43 6.93 -7.17
CA GLU A 86 -6.47 6.14 -6.49
C GLU A 86 -7.19 5.14 -7.40
N PRO A 87 -7.66 5.48 -8.62
CA PRO A 87 -8.32 4.52 -9.49
C PRO A 87 -7.42 3.34 -9.90
N ALA A 88 -6.14 3.62 -10.19
CA ALA A 88 -5.17 2.59 -10.56
C ALA A 88 -4.85 1.69 -9.36
N LEU A 89 -4.61 2.28 -8.20
CA LEU A 89 -4.27 1.55 -6.98
C LEU A 89 -5.46 0.77 -6.42
N SER A 90 -6.68 1.29 -6.53
CA SER A 90 -7.90 0.57 -6.17
C SER A 90 -8.10 -0.68 -7.04
N LYS A 91 -7.77 -0.61 -8.34
CA LYS A 91 -7.80 -1.78 -9.22
C LYS A 91 -6.79 -2.84 -8.78
N VAL A 92 -5.58 -2.43 -8.40
CA VAL A 92 -4.55 -3.35 -7.89
C VAL A 92 -4.98 -3.94 -6.54
N ALA A 93 -5.52 -3.13 -5.63
CA ALA A 93 -6.01 -3.59 -4.33
C ALA A 93 -7.06 -4.70 -4.48
N ARG A 94 -8.03 -4.54 -5.39
CA ARG A 94 -9.03 -5.59 -5.70
C ARG A 94 -8.40 -6.88 -6.24
N GLN A 95 -7.35 -6.78 -7.05
CA GLN A 95 -6.62 -7.97 -7.52
C GLN A 95 -5.90 -8.72 -6.39
N LEU A 96 -5.52 -7.99 -5.34
CA LEU A 96 -4.95 -8.52 -4.10
C LEU A 96 -6.02 -8.92 -3.06
N ASN A 97 -7.30 -8.92 -3.44
CA ASN A 97 -8.45 -9.13 -2.54
C ASN A 97 -8.51 -8.14 -1.37
N LEU A 98 -8.02 -6.91 -1.57
CA LEU A 98 -8.17 -5.78 -0.65
C LEU A 98 -9.22 -4.80 -1.20
N GLY A 99 -10.41 -4.81 -0.62
CA GLY A 99 -11.51 -3.87 -0.96
C GLY A 99 -12.61 -4.48 -1.81
#